data_AF-A0A954PQF8-F1
#
_entry.id   AF-A0A954PQF8-F1
#
_cell.length_a   1.000
_cell.length_b   1.000
_cell.length_c   1.000
_cell.angle_alpha   90.00
_cell.angle_beta   90.00
_cell.angle_gamma   90.00
#
_symmetry.space_group_name_H-M   'P 1'
#
loop_
_entity.id
_entity.type
_entity.pdbx_description
1 polymer ?
#
loop_
_entity_poly.entity_id
_entity_poly.type
_entity_poly.pdbx_seq_one_letter_code
_entity_poly.pdbx_strand_id
1 'polypeptide(L)'
;MNSTHSLLCWAILILVSSTALGENWPQWRGPHGNGISSEKDIATQWSQTENVAWRFPLPGQGGATPAVWEDRIFVTSADGDDLLLICLDTAGQELWRRKVTSGNQDARAGEGNSASPSPSTDGEHVWVFFSTGVLACYDFEGQERWKFDVGQRFGTI
;
A
#
# COMPACT_ATOMS: atom_id res chain seq x y z
N MET A 1 25.94 -53.07 28.04
CA MET A 1 24.55 -52.57 27.97
C MET A 1 24.57 -51.05 28.13
N ASN A 2 24.18 -50.37 27.05
CA ASN A 2 23.61 -49.01 26.93
C ASN A 2 24.49 -47.85 27.42
N SER A 3 25.35 -47.22 26.61
CA SER A 3 25.13 -46.51 25.32
C SER A 3 24.13 -45.35 25.40
N THR A 4 24.67 -44.15 25.16
CA THR A 4 24.05 -42.99 24.49
C THR A 4 22.88 -42.28 25.17
N HIS A 5 23.18 -41.42 26.14
CA HIS A 5 22.34 -40.27 26.50
C HIS A 5 23.18 -38.98 26.50
N SER A 6 23.65 -38.53 25.34
CA SER A 6 24.19 -37.16 25.21
C SER A 6 24.14 -36.68 23.76
N LEU A 7 22.99 -36.83 23.10
CA LEU A 7 22.71 -36.25 21.78
C LEU A 7 21.35 -35.56 21.78
N LEU A 8 21.04 -34.85 22.88
CA LEU A 8 19.85 -34.00 22.94
C LEU A 8 20.21 -32.54 23.25
N CYS A 9 21.36 -32.08 22.76
CA CYS A 9 21.53 -30.66 22.46
C CYS A 9 20.85 -30.39 21.12
N TRP A 10 19.52 -30.53 21.07
CA TRP A 10 18.71 -29.89 20.04
C TRP A 10 18.85 -28.40 20.27
N ALA A 11 19.87 -27.80 19.65
CA ALA A 11 19.96 -26.37 19.49
C ALA A 11 18.78 -25.96 18.61
N ILE A 12 17.65 -25.67 19.25
CA ILE A 12 16.58 -24.86 18.67
C ILE A 12 17.20 -23.47 18.54
N LEU A 13 17.89 -23.23 17.43
CA LEU A 13 18.15 -21.88 16.95
C LEU A 13 16.78 -21.31 16.58
N ILE A 14 16.14 -20.66 17.55
CA ILE A 14 15.07 -19.72 17.27
C ILE A 14 15.74 -18.64 16.42
N LEU A 15 15.51 -18.69 15.11
CA LEU A 15 15.73 -17.56 14.22
C LEU A 15 14.81 -16.45 14.74
N VAL A 16 15.35 -15.62 15.62
CA VAL A 16 14.75 -14.33 15.96
C VAL A 16 14.96 -13.49 14.71
N SER A 17 14.04 -13.63 13.75
CA SER A 17 13.91 -12.67 12.67
C SER A 17 13.58 -11.34 13.33
N SER A 18 14.55 -10.43 13.36
CA SER A 18 14.29 -9.05 13.76
C SER A 18 13.19 -8.51 12.86
N THR A 19 11.97 -8.40 13.38
CA THR A 19 10.91 -7.67 12.70
C THR A 19 11.36 -6.22 12.68
N ALA A 20 11.79 -5.73 11.51
CA ALA A 20 11.94 -4.30 11.31
C ALA A 20 10.53 -3.71 11.45
N LEU A 21 10.30 -3.01 12.56
CA LEU A 21 9.04 -2.32 12.81
C LEU A 21 9.21 -0.89 12.29
N GLY A 22 8.69 -0.64 11.08
CA GLY A 22 8.56 0.71 10.56
C GLY A 22 7.31 1.39 11.12
N GLU A 23 7.33 2.71 11.23
CA GLU A 23 6.13 3.49 11.57
C GLU A 23 5.04 3.36 10.49
N ASN A 24 3.77 3.32 10.91
CA ASN A 24 2.64 3.40 9.99
C ASN A 24 2.60 4.73 9.25
N TRP A 25 2.24 4.70 7.98
CA TRP A 25 2.07 5.88 7.13
C TRP A 25 0.65 5.93 6.55
N PRO A 26 -0.35 6.31 7.36
CA PRO A 26 -1.76 6.09 7.02
C PRO A 26 -2.32 6.96 5.88
N GLN A 27 -1.62 8.03 5.48
CA GLN A 27 -2.09 8.99 4.47
C GLN A 27 -0.92 9.73 3.81
N TRP A 28 -1.19 10.51 2.76
CA TRP A 28 -0.20 11.22 1.95
C TRP A 28 0.92 11.92 2.74
N ARG A 29 0.58 12.58 3.85
CA ARG A 29 1.55 13.32 4.69
C ARG A 29 1.95 12.61 5.98
N GLY A 30 1.73 11.31 6.07
CA GLY A 30 2.12 10.48 7.20
C GLY A 30 1.26 10.67 8.44
N PRO A 31 1.63 10.04 9.56
CA PRO A 31 0.82 9.98 10.78
C PRO A 31 0.61 11.35 11.45
N HIS A 32 1.54 12.28 11.22
CA HIS A 32 1.48 13.65 11.76
C HIS A 32 1.07 14.70 10.74
N GLY A 33 0.76 14.32 9.49
CA GLY A 33 0.35 15.24 8.44
C GLY A 33 1.44 16.24 8.00
N ASN A 34 2.70 16.00 8.36
CA ASN A 34 3.83 16.90 8.08
C ASN A 34 4.81 16.36 7.03
N GLY A 35 4.64 15.12 6.57
CA GLY A 35 5.52 14.48 5.58
C GLY A 35 6.92 14.15 6.10
N ILE A 36 7.09 13.98 7.42
CA ILE A 36 8.38 13.68 8.06
C ILE A 36 8.33 12.28 8.65
N SER A 37 9.35 11.47 8.35
CA SER A 37 9.60 10.17 9.00
C SER A 37 10.66 10.33 10.09
N SER A 38 10.51 9.61 11.21
CA SER A 38 11.53 9.51 12.27
C SER A 38 12.57 8.42 12.04
N GLU A 39 12.44 7.65 10.96
CA GLU A 39 13.36 6.55 10.63
C GLU A 39 14.79 7.05 10.48
N LYS A 40 15.74 6.21 10.91
CA LYS A 40 17.18 6.50 10.89
C LYS A 40 17.91 5.43 10.09
N ASP A 41 19.18 5.67 9.84
CA ASP A 41 20.07 4.72 9.14
C ASP A 41 19.52 4.28 7.78
N ILE A 42 18.76 5.16 7.13
CA ILE A 42 18.19 4.93 5.81
C ILE A 42 19.25 5.01 4.72
N ALA A 43 19.11 4.20 3.67
CA ALA A 43 19.98 4.28 2.51
C ALA A 43 19.89 5.67 1.86
N THR A 44 21.03 6.30 1.61
CA THR A 44 21.13 7.64 0.99
C THR A 44 21.63 7.59 -0.45
N GLN A 45 22.02 6.40 -0.93
CA GLN A 45 22.43 6.13 -2.31
C GLN A 45 21.45 5.13 -2.93
N TRP A 46 21.05 5.35 -4.17
CA TRP A 46 20.02 4.54 -4.82
C TRP A 46 20.33 4.40 -6.30
N SER A 47 19.98 3.24 -6.87
CA SER A 47 19.98 3.04 -8.31
C SER A 47 18.81 2.16 -8.74
N GLN A 48 18.80 1.76 -10.02
CA GLN A 48 17.85 0.76 -10.48
C GLN A 48 18.12 -0.64 -9.91
N THR A 49 19.16 -0.88 -9.13
CA THR A 49 19.39 -2.20 -8.52
C THR A 49 19.97 -2.12 -7.13
N GLU A 50 20.58 -0.99 -6.77
CA GLU A 50 21.23 -0.77 -5.49
C GLU A 50 20.25 -0.23 -4.45
N ASN A 51 20.32 -0.79 -3.23
CA ASN A 51 19.45 -0.47 -2.10
C ASN A 51 17.95 -0.68 -2.35
N VAL A 52 17.58 -1.42 -3.40
CA VAL A 52 16.18 -1.78 -3.71
C VAL A 52 15.84 -3.13 -3.09
N ALA A 53 14.94 -3.15 -2.10
CA ALA A 53 14.48 -4.39 -1.46
C ALA A 53 13.60 -5.24 -2.40
N TRP A 54 12.67 -4.61 -3.10
CA TRP A 54 11.76 -5.25 -4.06
C TRP A 54 11.16 -4.24 -5.02
N ARG A 55 10.46 -4.73 -6.04
CA ARG A 55 9.66 -3.94 -6.98
C ARG A 55 8.35 -4.62 -7.28
N PHE A 56 7.32 -3.81 -7.44
CA PHE A 56 6.02 -4.23 -7.92
C PHE A 56 5.66 -3.49 -9.22
N PRO A 57 5.43 -4.19 -10.35
CA PRO A 57 5.00 -3.55 -11.58
C PRO A 57 3.53 -3.13 -11.46
N LEU A 58 3.27 -1.83 -11.44
CA LEU A 58 1.90 -1.31 -11.51
C LEU A 58 1.29 -1.59 -12.90
N PRO A 59 -0.01 -1.89 -12.99
CA PRO A 59 -0.69 -2.16 -14.27
C PRO A 59 -0.73 -0.93 -15.18
N GLY A 60 -0.65 0.26 -14.61
CA GLY A 60 -0.51 1.51 -15.34
C GLY A 60 -0.07 2.63 -14.40
N GLN A 61 -0.26 3.87 -14.86
CA GLN A 61 0.22 5.04 -14.13
C GLN A 61 -0.43 5.14 -12.73
N GLY A 62 0.40 5.35 -11.72
CA GLY A 62 0.00 5.61 -10.33
C GLY A 62 0.83 6.77 -9.78
N GLY A 63 0.22 7.95 -9.67
CA GLY A 63 0.86 9.16 -9.11
C GLY A 63 0.59 9.37 -7.62
N ALA A 64 -0.14 8.44 -6.99
CA ALA A 64 -0.50 8.50 -5.58
C ALA A 64 0.67 8.14 -4.65
N THR A 65 0.62 8.67 -3.43
CA THR A 65 1.47 8.20 -2.33
C THR A 65 0.85 6.96 -1.70
N PRO A 66 1.60 5.88 -1.47
CA PRO A 66 1.09 4.70 -0.77
C PRO A 66 0.62 5.03 0.65
N ALA A 67 -0.39 4.31 1.13
CA ALA A 67 -0.69 4.24 2.56
C ALA A 67 -0.13 2.91 3.11
N VAL A 68 0.60 2.97 4.22
CA VAL A 68 1.24 1.81 4.85
C VAL A 68 0.68 1.64 6.26
N TRP A 69 0.23 0.43 6.59
CA TRP A 69 -0.21 0.09 7.93
C TRP A 69 0.18 -1.35 8.24
N GLU A 70 1.02 -1.54 9.25
CA GLU A 70 1.58 -2.84 9.63
C GLU A 70 2.19 -3.56 8.41
N ASP A 71 1.62 -4.70 8.02
CA ASP A 71 2.05 -5.55 6.92
C ASP A 71 1.26 -5.29 5.63
N ARG A 72 0.56 -4.15 5.52
CA ARG A 72 -0.26 -3.77 4.36
C ARG A 72 0.23 -2.48 3.72
N ILE A 73 0.33 -2.51 2.39
CA ILE A 73 0.64 -1.35 1.56
C ILE A 73 -0.51 -1.17 0.57
N PHE A 74 -1.21 -0.05 0.65
CA PHE A 74 -2.30 0.30 -0.26
C PHE A 74 -1.82 1.32 -1.29
N VAL A 75 -2.09 1.04 -2.56
CA VAL A 75 -1.78 1.94 -3.69
C VAL A 75 -2.97 2.05 -4.63
N THR A 76 -3.03 3.17 -5.35
CA THR A 76 -3.97 3.37 -6.46
C THR A 76 -3.22 3.40 -7.79
N SER A 77 -3.86 2.87 -8.83
CA SER A 77 -3.30 2.83 -10.18
C SER A 77 -4.43 2.76 -11.20
N ALA A 78 -4.15 3.17 -12.43
CA ALA A 78 -5.03 2.92 -13.56
C ALA A 78 -4.60 1.65 -14.32
N ASP A 79 -5.56 0.96 -14.92
CA ASP A 79 -5.34 -0.13 -15.88
C ASP A 79 -6.25 0.11 -17.10
N GLY A 80 -5.70 0.77 -18.11
CA GLY A 80 -6.50 1.34 -19.19
C GLY A 80 -7.52 2.36 -18.66
N ASP A 81 -8.81 2.02 -18.80
CA ASP A 81 -9.93 2.84 -18.31
C ASP A 81 -10.28 2.56 -16.84
N ASP A 82 -9.80 1.45 -16.27
CA ASP A 82 -10.14 1.03 -14.92
C ASP A 82 -9.27 1.71 -13.86
N LEU A 83 -9.89 2.05 -12.74
CA LEU A 83 -9.25 2.70 -11.60
C LEU A 83 -9.26 1.75 -10.41
N LEU A 84 -8.06 1.43 -9.92
CA LEU A 84 -7.81 0.30 -9.03
C LEU A 84 -7.34 0.76 -7.65
N LEU A 85 -7.81 0.05 -6.62
CA LEU A 85 -7.15 -0.05 -5.32
C LEU A 85 -6.43 -1.39 -5.25
N ILE A 86 -5.14 -1.38 -4.95
CA ILE A 86 -4.28 -2.56 -4.86
C ILE A 86 -3.70 -2.62 -3.45
N CYS A 87 -3.69 -3.81 -2.87
CA CYS A 87 -3.06 -4.10 -1.59
C CYS A 87 -1.89 -5.05 -1.80
N LEU A 88 -0.73 -4.64 -1.29
CA LEU A 88 0.50 -5.44 -1.25
C LEU A 88 0.86 -5.75 0.21
N ASP A 89 1.70 -6.76 0.42
CA ASP A 89 2.44 -6.93 1.67
C ASP A 89 3.77 -6.18 1.65
N THR A 90 4.49 -6.19 2.77
CA THR A 90 5.81 -5.54 2.91
C THR A 90 6.94 -6.28 2.20
N ALA A 91 6.69 -7.50 1.68
CA ALA A 91 7.59 -8.23 0.79
C ALA A 91 7.36 -7.87 -0.70
N GLY A 92 6.37 -7.02 -0.99
CA GLY A 92 6.03 -6.59 -2.35
C GLY A 92 5.13 -7.56 -3.11
N GLN A 93 4.53 -8.54 -2.43
CA GLN A 93 3.56 -9.45 -3.02
C GLN A 93 2.17 -8.81 -3.02
N GLU A 94 1.45 -8.92 -4.13
CA GLU A 94 0.05 -8.52 -4.18
C GLU A 94 -0.81 -9.50 -3.38
N LEU A 95 -1.56 -8.95 -2.42
CA LEU A 95 -2.56 -9.67 -1.64
C LEU A 95 -3.91 -9.67 -2.36
N TRP A 96 -4.29 -8.51 -2.91
CA TRP A 96 -5.50 -8.35 -3.71
C TRP A 96 -5.50 -7.04 -4.48
N ARG A 97 -6.36 -6.97 -5.52
CA ARG A 97 -6.76 -5.71 -6.17
C ARG A 97 -8.27 -5.63 -6.36
N ARG A 98 -8.80 -4.40 -6.41
CA ARG A 98 -10.20 -4.09 -6.66
C ARG A 98 -10.32 -3.01 -7.72
N LYS A 99 -11.14 -3.26 -8.73
CA LYS A 99 -11.67 -2.21 -9.59
C LYS A 99 -12.69 -1.40 -8.80
N VAL A 100 -12.38 -0.12 -8.57
CA VAL A 100 -13.27 0.77 -7.82
C VAL A 100 -14.25 1.46 -8.77
N THR A 101 -13.75 1.96 -9.89
CA THR A 101 -14.53 2.62 -10.94
C THR A 101 -13.79 2.59 -12.28
N SER A 102 -14.36 3.21 -13.31
CA SER A 102 -13.76 3.44 -14.63
C SER A 102 -13.89 4.92 -15.02
N GLY A 103 -13.35 5.31 -16.17
CA GLY A 103 -13.31 6.71 -16.62
C GLY A 103 -11.96 7.36 -16.34
N ASN A 104 -10.87 6.63 -16.58
CA ASN A 104 -9.53 7.16 -16.39
C ASN A 104 -9.24 8.29 -17.39
N GLN A 105 -8.79 9.42 -16.87
CA GLN A 105 -8.37 10.57 -17.65
C GLN A 105 -6.95 10.98 -17.28
N ASP A 106 -6.16 11.30 -18.30
CA ASP A 106 -4.86 11.92 -18.14
C ASP A 106 -5.01 13.34 -17.57
N ALA A 107 -4.04 13.76 -16.77
CA ALA A 107 -4.01 15.06 -16.12
C ALA A 107 -2.60 15.65 -16.17
N ARG A 108 -2.53 16.99 -16.18
CA ARG A 108 -1.27 17.74 -16.12
C ARG A 108 -0.24 17.29 -17.18
N ALA A 109 -0.70 17.08 -18.40
CA ALA A 109 0.16 16.68 -19.53
C ALA A 109 1.00 15.41 -19.25
N GLY A 110 0.39 14.38 -18.66
CA GLY A 110 1.05 13.12 -18.35
C GLY A 110 1.67 13.04 -16.96
N GLU A 111 1.63 14.08 -16.14
CA GLU A 111 2.17 14.03 -14.76
C GLU A 111 1.25 13.30 -13.77
N GLY A 112 -0.02 13.08 -14.12
CA GLY A 112 -0.96 12.36 -13.28
C GLY A 112 -2.17 11.87 -14.06
N ASN A 113 -3.07 11.18 -13.37
CA ASN A 113 -4.31 10.69 -13.97
C ASN A 113 -5.43 10.64 -12.93
N SER A 114 -6.54 9.99 -13.27
CA SER A 114 -7.68 9.89 -12.37
C SER A 114 -7.42 9.05 -11.11
N ALA A 115 -6.33 8.28 -11.06
CA ALA A 115 -5.85 7.53 -9.90
C ALA A 115 -4.84 8.29 -9.02
N SER A 116 -4.52 9.56 -9.32
CA SER A 116 -3.57 10.35 -8.54
C SER A 116 -3.92 10.62 -7.06
N PRO A 117 -5.20 10.71 -6.63
CA PRO A 117 -5.47 10.89 -5.20
C PRO A 117 -5.02 9.68 -4.38
N SER A 118 -4.41 9.94 -3.23
CA SER A 118 -3.79 8.89 -2.40
C SER A 118 -4.82 8.17 -1.53
N PRO A 119 -4.68 6.85 -1.29
CA PRO A 119 -5.48 6.16 -0.29
C PRO A 119 -5.22 6.72 1.11
N SER A 120 -6.14 6.46 2.03
CA SER A 120 -5.96 6.73 3.46
C SER A 120 -6.52 5.58 4.30
N THR A 121 -5.99 5.35 5.49
CA THR A 121 -6.44 4.26 6.37
C THR A 121 -6.43 4.68 7.85
N ASP A 122 -7.30 4.04 8.63
CA ASP A 122 -7.39 4.12 10.09
C ASP A 122 -6.82 2.87 10.78
N GLY A 123 -6.32 1.89 10.00
CA GLY A 123 -5.85 0.60 10.48
C GLY A 123 -6.86 -0.55 10.41
N GLU A 124 -8.12 -0.27 10.07
CA GLU A 124 -9.16 -1.28 9.88
C GLU A 124 -9.78 -1.21 8.47
N HIS A 125 -9.84 0.01 7.93
CA HIS A 125 -10.43 0.35 6.66
C HIS A 125 -9.47 1.17 5.81
N VAL A 126 -9.67 1.10 4.50
CA VAL A 126 -8.96 1.92 3.52
C VAL A 126 -9.97 2.67 2.66
N TRP A 127 -9.75 3.98 2.54
CA TRP A 127 -10.55 4.88 1.72
C TRP A 127 -9.76 5.29 0.49
N VAL A 128 -10.49 5.38 -0.61
CA VAL A 128 -9.98 5.89 -1.89
C VAL A 128 -11.00 6.83 -2.51
N PHE A 129 -10.48 7.89 -3.12
CA PHE A 129 -11.25 8.84 -3.90
C PHE A 129 -10.60 8.94 -5.29
N PHE A 130 -11.37 8.76 -6.35
CA PHE A 130 -10.86 8.92 -7.71
C PHE A 130 -11.37 10.22 -8.31
N SER A 131 -10.62 10.80 -9.25
CA SER A 131 -11.02 12.07 -9.91
C SER A 131 -12.33 11.98 -10.70
N THR A 132 -12.85 10.77 -10.89
CA THR A 132 -14.19 10.50 -11.41
C THR A 132 -15.31 10.88 -10.44
N GLY A 133 -14.99 11.24 -9.19
CA GLY A 133 -15.96 11.57 -8.15
C GLY A 133 -16.40 10.38 -7.30
N VAL A 134 -15.87 9.18 -7.56
CA VAL A 134 -16.19 7.98 -6.75
C VAL A 134 -15.34 7.95 -5.48
N LEU A 135 -16.02 7.92 -4.33
CA LEU A 135 -15.45 7.66 -3.01
C LEU A 135 -15.86 6.26 -2.55
N ALA A 136 -14.89 5.47 -2.07
CA ALA A 136 -15.13 4.11 -1.60
C ALA A 136 -14.36 3.79 -0.33
N CYS A 137 -14.87 2.82 0.43
CA CYS A 137 -14.26 2.26 1.62
C CYS A 137 -14.21 0.74 1.51
N TYR A 138 -13.05 0.16 1.81
CA TYR A 138 -12.84 -1.28 1.89
C TYR A 138 -12.27 -1.65 3.26
N ASP A 139 -12.43 -2.89 3.70
CA ASP A 139 -11.61 -3.44 4.78
C ASP A 139 -10.24 -3.92 4.25
N PHE A 140 -9.38 -4.40 5.14
CA PHE A 140 -8.02 -4.85 4.80
C PHE A 140 -8.01 -6.18 4.01
N GLU A 141 -9.12 -6.90 4.00
CA GLU A 141 -9.37 -8.07 3.15
C GLU A 141 -9.90 -7.67 1.75
N GLY A 142 -10.08 -6.38 1.50
CA GLY A 142 -10.54 -5.84 0.23
C GLY A 142 -12.03 -6.04 -0.02
N GLN A 143 -12.83 -6.21 1.04
CA GLN A 143 -14.28 -6.24 0.95
C GLN A 143 -14.83 -4.81 0.97
N GLU A 144 -15.68 -4.48 0.00
CA GLU A 144 -16.31 -3.16 -0.07
C GLU A 144 -17.26 -2.98 1.12
N ARG A 145 -17.06 -1.92 1.91
CA ARG A 145 -17.98 -1.50 2.96
C ARG A 145 -19.07 -0.60 2.42
N TRP A 146 -18.68 0.32 1.54
CA TRP A 146 -19.57 1.19 0.80
C TRP A 146 -18.82 1.87 -0.35
N LYS A 147 -19.58 2.33 -1.35
CA LYS A 147 -19.08 3.10 -2.48
C LYS A 147 -20.20 3.98 -3.04
N PHE A 148 -19.87 5.21 -3.41
CA PHE A 148 -20.81 6.10 -4.10
C PHE A 148 -20.08 7.19 -4.90
N ASP A 149 -20.78 7.75 -5.87
CA ASP A 149 -20.38 8.97 -6.58
C ASP A 149 -20.82 10.19 -5.75
N VAL A 150 -19.85 11.03 -5.37
CA VAL A 150 -20.06 12.22 -4.53
C VAL A 150 -20.94 13.24 -5.25
N GLY A 151 -20.71 13.47 -6.54
CA GLY A 151 -21.45 14.44 -7.35
C GLY A 151 -22.91 14.00 -7.56
N GLN A 152 -23.14 12.71 -7.80
CA GLN A 152 -24.51 12.17 -7.89
C GLN A 152 -25.25 12.25 -6.55
N ARG A 153 -24.56 12.03 -5.43
CA ARG A 153 -25.19 11.98 -4.10
C ARG A 153 -25.47 13.36 -3.51
N PHE A 154 -24.57 14.32 -3.70
CA PHE A 154 -24.62 15.61 -3.01
C PHE A 154 -24.73 16.81 -3.97
N GLY A 155 -24.74 16.57 -5.28
CA GLY A 155 -24.76 17.61 -6.32
C GLY A 155 -23.38 17.85 -6.91
N THR A 156 -23.35 18.27 -8.17
CA THR A 156 -22.12 18.64 -8.88
C THR A 156 -21.50 19.87 -8.23
N ILE A 157 -20.21 19.77 -7.89
CA ILE A 157 -19.38 20.86 -7.36
C ILE A 157 -18.69 21.61 -8.50
#